data_AF-A0A381YXG6-F1
#
_entry.id   AF-A0A381YXG6-F1
#
_cell.length_a   1.000
_cell.length_b   1.000
_cell.length_c   1.000
_cell.angle_alpha   90.00
_cell.angle_beta   90.00
_cell.angle_gamma   90.00
#
_symmetry.space_group_name_H-M   'P 1'
#
loop_
_entity.id
_entity.type
_entity.pdbx_description
1 polymer ?
#
loop_
_entity_poly.entity_id
_entity_poly.type
_entity_poly.pdbx_seq_one_letter_code
_entity_poly.pdbx_strand_id
1 'polypeptide(L)'
;MEVDLPINISSEIEKVLTSNHVTNNGPYLKEFEKKLETYFNAHVAVVDHGQTALTLMLRAYGMNEHSGNIITPSYTFSGTAHAISLTGLEPNFCDIESVVNPTISISDIEKKINKNTRAILACDTYSIPCDYIEINNIAKRFNIPF
;
A
#
# COMPACT_ATOMS: atom_id res chain seq x y z
N MET A 1 21.07 -17.38 -0.02
CA MET A 1 19.83 -18.06 0.40
C MET A 1 19.18 -18.55 -0.88
N GLU A 2 19.39 -19.80 -1.25
CA GLU A 2 18.68 -20.39 -2.39
C GLU A 2 17.21 -20.47 -2.02
N VAL A 3 16.37 -19.80 -2.80
CA VAL A 3 14.92 -19.90 -2.66
C VAL A 3 14.54 -21.15 -3.42
N ASP A 4 14.21 -22.22 -2.70
CA ASP A 4 13.72 -23.46 -3.30
C ASP A 4 12.31 -23.20 -3.82
N LEU A 5 12.20 -22.92 -5.11
CA LEU A 5 10.94 -22.58 -5.74
C LEU A 5 10.32 -23.85 -6.33
N PRO A 6 9.03 -24.12 -6.04
CA PRO A 6 8.34 -25.33 -6.50
C PRO A 6 8.07 -25.37 -8.02
N ILE A 7 8.64 -24.41 -8.76
CA ILE A 7 8.44 -24.20 -10.19
C ILE A 7 9.79 -24.06 -10.89
N ASN A 8 9.90 -24.66 -12.07
CA ASN A 8 11.03 -24.42 -12.96
C ASN A 8 10.87 -23.06 -13.64
N ILE A 9 11.34 -22.01 -12.98
CA ILE A 9 11.25 -20.62 -13.48
C ILE A 9 11.86 -20.51 -14.87
N SER A 10 12.97 -21.19 -15.16
CA SER A 10 13.63 -21.14 -16.46
C SER A 10 12.68 -21.58 -17.59
N SER A 11 11.89 -22.64 -17.37
CA SER A 11 10.89 -23.09 -18.35
C SER A 11 9.76 -22.08 -18.54
N GLU A 12 9.29 -21.44 -17.46
CA GLU A 12 8.25 -20.41 -17.56
C GLU A 12 8.75 -19.16 -18.27
N ILE A 13 10.00 -18.73 -18.02
CA ILE A 13 10.64 -17.64 -18.75
C ILE A 13 10.77 -17.99 -20.24
N GLU A 14 11.17 -19.21 -20.59
CA GLU A 14 11.27 -19.65 -21.98
C GLU A 14 9.92 -19.58 -22.71
N LYS A 15 8.82 -19.96 -22.05
CA LYS A 15 7.45 -19.81 -22.60
C LYS A 15 7.12 -18.34 -22.87
N VAL A 16 7.44 -17.42 -21.95
CA VAL A 16 7.25 -15.97 -22.17
C VAL A 16 8.05 -15.49 -23.37
N LEU A 17 9.34 -15.82 -23.44
CA LEU A 17 10.24 -15.37 -24.50
C LEU A 17 9.81 -15.89 -25.88
N THR A 18 9.39 -17.15 -25.96
CA THR A 18 8.92 -17.79 -27.20
C THR A 18 7.51 -17.35 -27.62
N SER A 19 6.70 -16.82 -26.70
CA SER A 19 5.36 -16.31 -27.01
C SER A 19 5.34 -15.01 -27.82
N ASN A 20 6.49 -14.32 -27.96
CA ASN A 20 6.63 -12.97 -28.50
C ASN A 20 5.83 -11.87 -27.75
N HIS A 21 5.22 -12.18 -26.60
CA HIS A 21 4.56 -11.20 -25.73
C HIS A 21 5.38 -11.01 -24.44
N VAL A 22 6.47 -10.24 -24.54
CA VAL A 22 7.41 -9.98 -23.44
C VAL A 22 7.12 -8.70 -22.65
N THR A 23 6.06 -7.97 -23.01
CA THR A 23 5.65 -6.71 -22.39
C THR A 23 4.39 -6.86 -21.54
N ASN A 24 3.93 -5.76 -20.95
CA ASN A 24 2.76 -5.67 -20.08
C ASN A 24 1.49 -6.32 -20.67
N ASN A 25 0.54 -6.67 -19.79
CA ASN A 25 -0.77 -7.25 -20.15
C ASN A 25 -0.70 -8.62 -20.87
N GLY A 26 0.36 -9.38 -20.60
CA GLY A 26 0.54 -10.75 -21.08
C GLY A 26 -0.31 -11.79 -20.33
N PRO A 27 -0.31 -13.05 -20.81
CA PRO A 27 -1.13 -14.13 -20.24
C PRO A 27 -0.84 -14.40 -18.76
N TYR A 28 0.43 -14.38 -18.35
CA TYR A 28 0.83 -14.60 -16.96
C TYR A 28 0.30 -13.52 -16.01
N LEU A 29 0.28 -12.25 -16.43
CA LEU A 29 -0.29 -11.17 -15.63
C LEU A 29 -1.78 -11.40 -15.38
N LYS A 30 -2.53 -11.69 -16.45
CA LYS A 30 -3.98 -11.92 -16.37
C LYS A 30 -4.32 -13.14 -15.52
N GLU A 31 -3.56 -14.22 -15.65
CA GLU A 31 -3.73 -15.41 -14.83
C GLU A 31 -3.45 -15.11 -13.35
N PHE A 32 -2.37 -14.37 -13.08
CA PHE A 32 -1.99 -14.00 -11.73
C PHE A 32 -3.02 -13.08 -11.07
N GLU A 33 -3.45 -12.02 -11.76
CA GLU A 33 -4.53 -11.15 -11.31
C GLU A 33 -5.79 -11.96 -11.02
N LYS A 34 -6.19 -12.88 -11.92
CA LYS A 34 -7.39 -13.70 -11.70
C LYS A 34 -7.30 -14.59 -10.46
N LYS A 35 -6.13 -15.17 -10.21
CA LYS A 35 -5.86 -15.99 -9.01
C LYS A 35 -5.93 -15.12 -7.75
N LEU A 36 -5.34 -13.94 -7.76
CA LEU A 36 -5.38 -13.00 -6.64
C LEU A 36 -6.79 -12.47 -6.40
N GLU A 37 -7.55 -12.15 -7.44
CA GLU A 37 -8.95 -11.73 -7.33
C GLU A 37 -9.80 -12.79 -6.61
N THR A 38 -9.57 -14.06 -6.96
CA THR A 38 -10.24 -15.20 -6.32
C THR A 38 -9.80 -15.36 -4.88
N TYR A 39 -8.50 -15.19 -4.59
CA TYR A 39 -7.94 -15.32 -3.24
C TYR A 39 -8.42 -14.22 -2.29
N PHE A 40 -8.41 -12.96 -2.73
CA PHE A 40 -8.82 -11.81 -1.93
C PHE A 40 -10.32 -11.53 -1.99
N ASN A 41 -11.05 -12.16 -2.92
CA ASN A 41 -12.45 -11.85 -3.22
C ASN A 41 -12.68 -10.35 -3.51
N ALA A 42 -11.78 -9.76 -4.30
CA ALA A 42 -11.76 -8.34 -4.64
C ALA A 42 -11.17 -8.14 -6.05
N HIS A 43 -11.43 -6.99 -6.66
CA HIS A 43 -10.72 -6.61 -7.89
C HIS A 43 -9.23 -6.39 -7.59
N VAL A 44 -8.35 -6.88 -8.45
CA VAL A 44 -6.89 -6.78 -8.29
C VAL A 44 -6.27 -6.15 -9.53
N ALA A 45 -5.37 -5.19 -9.32
CA ALA A 45 -4.50 -4.66 -10.34
C ALA A 45 -3.05 -4.87 -9.90
N VAL A 46 -2.28 -5.64 -10.67
CA VAL A 46 -0.87 -5.91 -10.36
C VAL A 46 0.01 -4.86 -11.03
N VAL A 47 0.98 -4.34 -10.28
CA VAL A 47 1.95 -3.35 -10.73
C VAL A 47 3.37 -3.84 -10.46
N ASP A 48 4.35 -3.06 -10.91
CA ASP A 48 5.77 -3.39 -10.86
C ASP A 48 6.36 -3.43 -9.45
N HIS A 49 5.93 -2.54 -8.55
CA HIS A 49 6.38 -2.54 -7.16
C HIS A 49 5.43 -1.82 -6.19
N GLY A 50 5.67 -1.98 -4.88
CA GLY A 50 4.79 -1.48 -3.81
C GLY A 50 4.57 0.04 -3.79
N GLN A 51 5.60 0.85 -4.04
CA GLN A 51 5.42 2.32 -4.11
C GLN A 51 4.48 2.75 -5.26
N THR A 52 4.55 2.11 -6.43
CA THR A 52 3.60 2.36 -7.54
C THR A 52 2.20 1.96 -7.13
N ALA A 53 2.05 0.83 -6.42
CA ALA A 53 0.76 0.36 -5.93
C ALA A 53 0.12 1.40 -4.98
N LEU A 54 0.88 1.89 -4.01
CA LEU A 54 0.43 2.91 -3.07
C LEU A 54 0.07 4.23 -3.78
N THR A 55 0.93 4.69 -4.69
CA THR A 55 0.70 5.94 -5.43
C THR A 55 -0.56 5.85 -6.29
N LEU A 56 -0.75 4.71 -6.98
CA LEU A 56 -1.94 4.47 -7.80
C LEU A 56 -3.20 4.38 -6.95
N MET A 57 -3.14 3.68 -5.81
CA MET A 57 -4.25 3.56 -4.87
C MET A 57 -4.68 4.94 -4.35
N LEU A 58 -3.73 5.76 -3.89
CA LEU A 58 -4.01 7.10 -3.41
C LEU A 58 -4.70 7.96 -4.48
N ARG A 59 -4.17 7.97 -5.72
CA ARG A 59 -4.79 8.69 -6.85
C ARG A 59 -6.18 8.15 -7.20
N ALA A 60 -6.37 6.84 -7.17
CA ALA A 60 -7.68 6.22 -7.41
C ALA A 60 -8.70 6.62 -6.34
N TYR A 61 -8.25 6.88 -5.11
CA TYR A 61 -9.06 7.40 -4.01
C TYR A 61 -9.31 8.92 -4.10
N GLY A 62 -8.85 9.59 -5.15
CA GLY A 62 -9.01 11.03 -5.34
C GLY A 62 -7.97 11.89 -4.61
N MET A 63 -6.92 11.28 -4.04
CA MET A 63 -5.79 11.99 -3.45
C MET A 63 -4.90 12.53 -4.57
N ASN A 64 -5.32 13.63 -5.19
CA ASN A 64 -4.64 14.27 -6.32
C ASN A 64 -4.46 15.78 -6.06
N GLU A 65 -4.54 16.17 -4.79
CA GLU A 65 -4.54 17.57 -4.38
C GLU A 65 -3.13 18.13 -4.34
N HIS A 66 -3.02 19.44 -4.59
CA HIS A 66 -1.77 20.19 -4.42
C HIS A 66 -1.58 20.72 -2.99
N SER A 67 -2.47 20.34 -2.06
CA SER A 67 -2.42 20.79 -0.68
C SER A 67 -3.14 19.82 0.24
N GLY A 68 -2.56 19.55 1.40
CA GLY A 68 -3.12 18.63 2.39
C GLY A 68 -2.06 17.72 2.95
N ASN A 69 -2.43 16.87 3.91
CA ASN A 69 -1.54 15.86 4.45
C ASN A 69 -2.21 14.51 4.63
N ILE A 70 -1.40 13.45 4.56
CA ILE A 70 -1.80 12.09 4.92
C ILE A 70 -1.01 11.69 6.17
N ILE A 71 -1.73 11.20 7.19
CA ILE A 71 -1.11 10.73 8.42
C ILE A 71 -0.54 9.33 8.17
N THR A 72 0.75 9.13 8.50
CA THR A 72 1.46 7.85 8.32
C THR A 72 2.50 7.69 9.43
N PRO A 73 2.87 6.46 9.85
CA PRO A 73 3.98 6.32 10.80
C PRO A 73 5.29 6.80 10.15
N SER A 74 6.19 7.42 10.94
CA SER A 74 7.57 7.68 10.50
C SER A 74 8.41 6.39 10.44
N TYR A 75 8.04 5.40 11.25
CA TYR A 75 8.66 4.08 11.30
C TYR A 75 8.03 3.15 10.25
N THR A 76 8.35 3.40 8.98
CA THR A 76 7.91 2.60 7.82
C THR A 76 8.96 2.66 6.72
N PHE A 77 8.79 1.90 5.64
CA PHE A 77 9.66 2.00 4.48
C PHE A 77 9.45 3.35 3.77
N SER A 78 10.54 3.97 3.26
CA SER A 78 10.48 5.30 2.64
C SER A 78 9.51 5.40 1.46
N GLY A 79 9.26 4.29 0.77
CA GLY A 79 8.26 4.18 -0.30
C GLY A 79 6.85 4.62 0.12
N THR A 80 6.48 4.48 1.40
CA THR A 80 5.20 4.96 1.93
C THR A 80 5.10 6.49 1.87
N ALA A 81 6.12 7.19 2.40
CA ALA A 81 6.16 8.65 2.37
C ALA A 81 6.33 9.19 0.95
N HIS A 82 7.14 8.54 0.11
CA HIS A 82 7.28 8.91 -1.30
C HIS A 82 5.96 8.77 -2.06
N ALA A 83 5.19 7.72 -1.82
CA ALA A 83 3.88 7.55 -2.48
C ALA A 83 2.93 8.71 -2.15
N ILE A 84 2.93 9.18 -0.90
CA ILE A 84 2.18 10.37 -0.48
C ILE A 84 2.69 11.63 -1.22
N SER A 85 3.99 11.89 -1.21
CA SER A 85 4.54 13.08 -1.89
C SER A 85 4.31 13.09 -3.40
N LEU A 86 4.33 11.92 -4.05
CA LEU A 86 4.08 11.76 -5.49
C LEU A 86 2.62 12.05 -5.90
N THR A 87 1.70 12.18 -4.93
CA THR A 87 0.34 12.65 -5.18
C THR A 87 0.14 14.15 -4.97
N GLY A 88 1.17 14.87 -4.51
CA GLY A 88 1.10 16.30 -4.18
C GLY A 88 0.67 16.61 -2.75
N LEU A 89 0.53 15.56 -1.92
CA LEU A 89 0.21 15.67 -0.49
C LEU A 89 1.47 15.55 0.36
N GLU A 90 1.41 16.10 1.58
CA GLU A 90 2.52 16.01 2.54
C GLU A 90 2.34 14.84 3.51
N PRO A 91 3.40 14.05 3.81
CA PRO A 91 3.34 13.08 4.90
C PRO A 91 3.32 13.82 6.26
N ASN A 92 2.27 13.59 7.05
CA ASN A 92 2.19 14.05 8.43
C ASN A 92 2.53 12.88 9.37
N PHE A 93 3.77 12.87 9.84
CA PHE A 93 4.28 11.72 10.59
C PHE A 93 3.65 11.60 11.98
N CYS A 94 3.16 10.39 12.23
CA CYS A 94 2.67 9.86 13.50
C CYS A 94 3.75 8.95 14.13
N ASP A 95 3.78 8.87 15.46
CA ASP A 95 4.60 7.90 16.18
C ASP A 95 4.01 6.48 16.08
N ILE A 96 4.76 5.49 16.57
CA ILE A 96 4.32 4.09 16.72
C ILE A 96 3.76 3.81 18.11
N GLU A 97 2.98 2.74 18.26
CA GLU A 97 2.48 2.30 19.57
C GLU A 97 3.63 1.98 20.54
N SER A 98 4.63 1.22 20.09
CA SER A 98 5.85 0.96 20.86
C SER A 98 6.92 0.24 20.02
N VAL A 99 8.11 0.01 20.56
CA VAL A 99 9.13 -0.83 19.91
C VAL A 99 8.66 -2.29 19.72
N VAL A 100 7.84 -2.82 20.64
CA VAL A 100 7.29 -4.19 20.54
C VAL A 100 6.06 -4.27 19.65
N ASN A 101 5.34 -3.16 19.46
CA ASN A 101 4.25 -3.00 18.51
C ASN A 101 4.53 -1.79 17.61
N PRO A 102 5.30 -1.96 16.53
CA PRO A 102 5.76 -0.87 15.67
C PRO A 102 4.71 -0.42 14.64
N THR A 103 3.42 -0.62 14.93
CA THR A 103 2.31 -0.09 14.15
C THR A 103 2.00 1.36 14.56
N ILE A 104 1.26 2.08 13.72
CA ILE A 104 0.93 3.50 13.94
C ILE A 104 0.17 3.70 15.27
N SER A 105 0.52 4.73 16.06
CA SER A 105 -0.15 4.99 17.33
C SER A 105 -1.55 5.60 17.16
N ILE A 106 -2.56 4.90 17.65
CA ILE A 106 -3.96 5.34 17.72
C ILE A 106 -4.08 6.68 18.44
N SER A 107 -3.37 6.81 19.57
CA SER A 107 -3.42 8.03 20.39
C SER A 107 -2.73 9.24 19.73
N ASP A 108 -1.73 9.01 18.89
CA ASP A 108 -1.02 10.09 18.19
C ASP A 108 -1.71 10.46 16.88
N ILE A 109 -2.36 9.51 16.18
CA ILE A 109 -3.22 9.81 15.02
C ILE A 109 -4.21 10.91 15.38
N GLU A 110 -4.98 10.75 16.46
CA GLU A 110 -6.01 11.72 16.86
C GLU A 110 -5.45 13.13 17.12
N LYS A 111 -4.23 13.23 17.67
CA LYS A 111 -3.55 14.51 17.93
C LYS A 111 -3.04 15.18 16.65
N LYS A 112 -2.74 14.38 15.62
CA LYS A 112 -2.16 14.83 14.35
C LYS A 112 -3.21 15.26 13.35
N ILE A 113 -4.44 14.78 13.49
CA ILE A 113 -5.57 15.19 12.63
C ILE A 113 -5.80 16.70 12.75
N ASN A 114 -5.87 17.35 11.59
CA ASN A 114 -6.16 18.77 11.47
C ASN A 114 -6.98 19.04 10.20
N LYS A 115 -7.36 20.30 9.97
CA LYS A 115 -8.18 20.72 8.82
C LYS A 115 -7.61 20.38 7.44
N ASN A 116 -6.30 20.12 7.36
CA ASN A 116 -5.62 19.76 6.12
C ASN A 116 -5.44 18.25 5.96
N THR A 117 -5.82 17.44 6.95
CA THR A 117 -5.73 15.98 6.88
C THR A 117 -6.71 15.44 5.84
N ARG A 118 -6.21 14.57 4.97
CA ARG A 118 -6.96 13.97 3.84
C ARG A 118 -7.19 12.49 3.98
N ALA A 119 -6.28 11.78 4.63
CA ALA A 119 -6.41 10.35 4.88
C ALA A 119 -5.48 9.92 6.01
N ILE A 120 -5.67 8.69 6.48
CA ILE A 120 -4.68 7.94 7.25
C ILE A 120 -4.14 6.85 6.34
N LEU A 121 -2.82 6.67 6.28
CA LEU A 121 -2.15 5.57 5.58
C LEU A 121 -1.34 4.78 6.61
N ALA A 122 -1.91 3.69 7.11
CA ALA A 122 -1.22 2.81 8.06
C ALA A 122 -0.32 1.78 7.35
N CYS A 123 0.60 1.20 8.10
CA CYS A 123 1.53 0.19 7.61
C CYS A 123 1.64 -0.94 8.63
N ASP A 124 1.40 -2.18 8.17
CA ASP A 124 1.59 -3.40 8.95
C ASP A 124 3.08 -3.74 9.05
N THR A 125 3.79 -2.96 9.86
CA THR A 125 5.23 -3.08 10.04
C THR A 125 5.60 -4.46 10.57
N TYR A 126 6.55 -5.13 9.91
CA TYR A 126 6.95 -6.51 10.20
C TYR A 126 5.79 -7.51 10.22
N SER A 127 4.77 -7.29 9.40
CA SER A 127 3.57 -8.13 9.31
C SER A 127 2.73 -8.17 10.59
N ILE A 128 2.93 -7.20 11.49
CA ILE A 128 2.05 -6.99 12.64
C ILE A 128 0.86 -6.16 12.15
N PRO A 129 -0.38 -6.69 12.20
CA PRO A 129 -1.55 -5.96 11.73
C PRO A 129 -1.80 -4.72 12.58
N CYS A 130 -2.07 -3.58 11.94
CA CYS A 130 -2.57 -2.39 12.61
C CYS A 130 -3.93 -2.65 13.27
N ASP A 131 -4.30 -1.84 14.27
CA ASP A 131 -5.66 -1.85 14.81
C ASP A 131 -6.64 -1.18 13.83
N TYR A 132 -7.02 -1.94 12.80
CA TYR A 132 -7.92 -1.49 11.74
C TYR A 132 -9.28 -1.00 12.26
N ILE A 133 -9.75 -1.55 13.38
CA ILE A 133 -11.04 -1.18 13.97
C ILE A 133 -10.93 0.23 14.53
N GLU A 134 -9.93 0.48 15.37
CA GLU A 134 -9.75 1.79 15.99
C GLU A 134 -9.36 2.88 14.97
N ILE A 135 -8.51 2.56 13.99
CA ILE A 135 -8.17 3.52 12.92
C ILE A 135 -9.43 3.89 12.13
N ASN A 136 -10.28 2.92 11.76
CA ASN A 136 -11.53 3.18 11.06
C ASN A 136 -12.53 3.97 11.93
N ASN A 137 -12.59 3.70 13.24
CA ASN A 137 -13.40 4.47 14.17
C ASN A 137 -12.97 5.95 14.21
N ILE A 138 -11.67 6.21 14.29
CA ILE A 138 -11.10 7.57 14.20
C ILE A 138 -11.44 8.21 12.85
N ALA A 139 -11.12 7.53 11.75
CA ALA A 139 -11.33 8.02 10.39
C ALA A 139 -12.78 8.46 10.15
N LYS A 140 -13.75 7.66 10.61
CA LYS A 140 -15.19 7.99 10.56
C LYS A 140 -15.56 9.21 11.39
N ARG A 141 -15.04 9.36 12.61
CA ARG A 141 -15.34 10.54 13.46
C ARG A 141 -14.89 11.84 12.83
N PHE A 142 -13.79 11.80 12.07
CA PHE A 142 -13.22 12.97 11.38
C PHE A 142 -13.63 13.07 9.90
N ASN A 143 -14.44 12.13 9.40
CA ASN A 143 -14.91 12.07 8.02
C ASN A 143 -13.75 12.10 6.98
N ILE A 144 -12.71 11.31 7.25
CA ILE A 144 -11.58 11.09 6.34
C ILE A 144 -11.45 9.60 6.01
N PRO A 145 -10.92 9.23 4.84
CA PRO A 145 -10.62 7.85 4.51
C PRO A 145 -9.41 7.29 5.27
N PHE A 146 -9.40 5.96 5.35
CA PHE A 146 -8.33 5.10 5.84
C PHE A 146 -8.19 3.92 4.87
#